data_AF-A0A0R3SYZ3-F1
#
_entry.id   AF-A0A0R3SYZ3-F1
#
_cell.length_a   1.000
_cell.length_b   1.000
_cell.length_c   1.000
_cell.angle_alpha   90.00
_cell.angle_beta   90.00
_cell.angle_gamma   90.00
#
_symmetry.space_group_name_H-M   'P 1'
#
loop_
_entity.id
_entity.type
_entity.pdbx_description
1 polymer ?
#
loop_
_entity_poly.entity_id
_entity_poly.type
_entity_poly.pdbx_seq_one_letter_code
_entity_poly.pdbx_strand_id
1 'polypeptide(L)'
;MKDLTKRPKPLKSVGNLVTAVDQLLFHPSGQMLYMSSSLQPGAARLYDIGNQRVHAAFPTCMGNLGRPVSVGFSPRGGYLAVGQTTGRAALYRFDWRGSKY
;
A
#
# COMPACT_ATOMS: atom_id res chain seq x y z
N MET A 1 3.12 23.00 26.01
CA MET A 1 1.86 22.98 25.24
C MET A 1 2.24 23.28 23.79
N LYS A 2 2.27 22.27 22.91
CA LYS A 2 2.80 22.42 21.54
C LYS A 2 1.73 23.01 20.62
N ASP A 3 2.16 24.05 19.91
CA ASP A 3 1.44 24.94 19.00
C ASP A 3 0.50 24.21 18.02
N LEU A 4 -0.83 24.34 18.23
CA LEU A 4 -1.88 23.73 17.38
C LEU A 4 -2.16 24.52 16.09
N THR A 5 -1.43 25.61 15.85
CA THR A 5 -1.66 26.53 14.71
C THR A 5 -0.76 26.27 13.49
N LYS A 6 0.21 25.36 13.62
CA LYS A 6 1.20 25.10 12.58
C LYS A 6 0.59 24.20 11.51
N ARG A 7 0.32 24.76 10.32
CA ARG A 7 -0.10 23.97 9.14
C ARG A 7 0.92 22.86 8.90
N PRO A 8 0.58 21.58 9.14
CA PRO A 8 1.56 20.52 9.03
C PRO A 8 2.01 20.40 7.58
N LYS A 9 3.32 20.48 7.37
CA LYS A 9 3.90 20.23 6.03
C LYS A 9 3.91 18.73 5.79
N PRO A 10 3.45 18.25 4.62
CA PRO A 10 3.53 16.83 4.30
C PRO A 10 5.00 16.40 4.29
N LEU A 11 5.32 15.30 4.97
CA LEU A 11 6.67 14.74 5.00
C LEU A 11 7.11 14.30 3.59
N LYS A 12 6.18 13.73 2.83
CA LYS A 12 6.38 13.31 1.44
C LYS A 12 5.07 13.41 0.67
N SER A 13 5.16 13.79 -0.60
CA SER A 13 4.08 13.61 -1.59
C SER A 13 4.48 12.49 -2.56
N VAL A 14 3.60 11.51 -2.76
CA VAL A 14 3.83 10.34 -3.60
C VAL A 14 2.86 10.37 -4.77
N GLY A 15 3.39 10.47 -6.00
CA GLY A 15 2.61 10.61 -7.24
C GLY A 15 2.64 9.39 -8.17
N ASN A 16 2.88 8.19 -7.62
CA ASN A 16 3.08 6.96 -8.41
C ASN A 16 1.76 6.27 -8.81
N LEU A 17 0.63 6.75 -8.30
CA LEU A 17 -0.72 6.40 -8.73
C LEU A 17 -1.25 7.56 -9.57
N VAL A 18 -1.76 7.26 -10.76
CA VAL A 18 -2.27 8.25 -11.72
C VAL A 18 -3.77 8.52 -11.57
N THR A 19 -4.44 7.76 -10.70
CA THR A 19 -5.87 7.84 -10.39
C THR A 19 -6.10 8.16 -8.91
N ALA A 20 -7.35 8.46 -8.54
CA ALA A 20 -7.72 8.73 -7.15
C ALA A 20 -7.35 7.55 -6.23
N VAL A 21 -6.70 7.87 -5.11
CA VAL A 21 -6.33 6.91 -4.07
C VAL A 21 -7.51 6.76 -3.12
N ASP A 22 -8.09 5.57 -3.06
CA ASP A 22 -9.27 5.27 -2.26
C ASP A 22 -9.00 4.31 -1.09
N GLN A 23 -7.89 3.56 -1.16
CA GLN A 23 -7.49 2.62 -0.12
C GLN A 23 -6.07 2.95 0.36
N LEU A 24 -5.96 3.17 1.67
CA LEU A 24 -4.71 3.44 2.37
C LEU A 24 -4.66 2.55 3.61
N LEU A 25 -3.59 1.78 3.77
CA LEU A 25 -3.46 0.89 4.91
C LEU A 25 -2.01 0.83 5.41
N PHE A 26 -1.82 1.21 6.67
CA PHE A 26 -0.53 1.01 7.33
C PHE A 26 -0.32 -0.46 7.65
N HIS A 27 0.88 -0.94 7.39
CA HIS A 27 1.33 -2.21 7.92
C HIS A 27 1.45 -2.12 9.46
N PRO A 28 1.14 -3.18 10.22
CA PRO A 28 1.20 -3.16 11.69
C PRO A 28 2.54 -2.74 12.29
N SER A 29 3.65 -2.92 11.55
CA SER A 29 4.98 -2.43 11.99
C SER A 29 5.18 -0.93 11.86
N GLY A 30 4.29 -0.21 11.16
CA GLY A 30 4.41 1.22 10.87
C GLY A 30 5.50 1.59 9.86
N GLN A 31 6.19 0.62 9.26
CA GLN A 31 7.30 0.89 8.32
C GLN A 31 6.86 0.91 6.86
N MET A 32 5.66 0.40 6.56
CA MET A 32 5.12 0.30 5.22
C MET A 32 3.71 0.87 5.18
N LEU A 33 3.41 1.55 4.08
CA LEU A 33 2.08 2.03 3.73
C LEU A 33 1.66 1.41 2.40
N TYR A 34 0.56 0.69 2.41
CA TYR A 34 -0.11 0.24 1.20
C TYR A 34 -1.03 1.34 0.69
N MET A 35 -0.98 1.60 -0.62
CA MET A 35 -1.83 2.56 -1.31
C MET A 35 -2.39 1.92 -2.57
N SER A 36 -3.68 2.02 -2.81
CA SER A 36 -4.26 1.55 -4.07
C SER A 36 -5.40 2.43 -4.58
N SER A 37 -5.80 2.14 -5.82
CA SER A 37 -6.92 2.75 -6.51
C SER A 37 -7.80 1.67 -7.14
N SER A 38 -9.10 1.70 -6.87
CA SER A 38 -10.07 0.82 -7.54
C SER A 38 -10.34 1.17 -9.01
N LEU A 39 -9.89 2.35 -9.46
CA LEU A 39 -10.17 2.88 -10.79
C LEU A 39 -9.34 2.23 -11.91
N GLN A 40 -8.25 1.53 -11.58
CA GLN A 40 -7.40 0.89 -12.58
C GLN A 40 -6.88 -0.46 -12.07
N PRO A 41 -6.85 -1.51 -12.93
CA PRO A 41 -6.22 -2.77 -12.56
C PRO A 41 -4.72 -2.58 -12.28
N GLY A 42 -4.21 -3.29 -11.27
CA GLY A 42 -2.80 -3.22 -10.89
C GLY A 42 -2.38 -1.88 -10.27
N ALA A 43 -3.32 -0.98 -9.97
CA ALA A 43 -3.06 0.30 -9.31
C ALA A 43 -2.91 0.11 -7.80
N ALA A 44 -1.86 -0.62 -7.41
CA ALA A 44 -1.46 -0.79 -6.03
C ALA A 44 0.03 -0.49 -5.89
N ARG A 45 0.42 0.18 -4.81
CA ARG A 45 1.80 0.59 -4.52
C ARG A 45 2.08 0.38 -3.03
N LEU A 46 3.31 0.04 -2.73
CA LEU A 46 3.83 0.02 -1.36
C LEU A 46 4.81 1.18 -1.19
N TYR A 47 4.67 1.89 -0.09
CA TYR A 47 5.55 2.97 0.30
C TYR A 47 6.27 2.60 1.58
N ASP A 48 7.60 2.55 1.50
CA ASP A 48 8.49 2.41 2.65
C ASP A 48 8.63 3.77 3.32
N ILE A 49 8.19 3.84 4.56
CA ILE A 49 8.18 5.06 5.37
C ILE A 49 9.58 5.37 5.90
N GLY A 50 10.36 4.34 6.26
CA GLY A 50 11.70 4.48 6.82
C GLY A 50 12.69 4.97 5.77
N ASN A 51 12.66 4.39 4.58
CA ASN A 51 13.52 4.78 3.46
C ASN A 51 12.90 5.87 2.58
N GLN A 52 11.63 6.23 2.80
CA GLN A 52 10.86 7.21 2.02
C GLN A 52 10.78 6.90 0.51
N ARG A 53 10.69 5.62 0.15
CA ARG A 53 10.70 5.14 -1.24
C ARG A 53 9.43 4.39 -1.59
N VAL A 54 9.02 4.50 -2.85
CA VAL A 54 7.89 3.75 -3.40
C VAL A 54 8.41 2.52 -4.11
N HIS A 55 7.87 1.36 -3.77
CA HIS A 55 8.11 0.12 -4.47
C HIS A 55 7.14 0.01 -5.66
N ALA A 56 7.59 0.46 -6.83
CA ALA A 56 6.82 0.42 -8.07
C ALA A 56 6.67 -1.01 -8.66
N ALA A 57 7.49 -1.96 -8.21
CA ALA A 57 7.45 -3.37 -8.65
C ALA A 57 6.24 -4.15 -8.10
N PHE A 58 5.51 -3.57 -7.14
CA PHE A 58 4.25 -4.11 -6.63
C PHE A 58 3.07 -3.59 -7.47
N PRO A 59 2.11 -4.43 -7.92
CA PRO A 59 2.01 -5.89 -7.74
C PRO A 59 2.64 -6.70 -8.89
N THR A 60 3.35 -6.07 -9.84
CA THR A 60 3.85 -6.71 -11.06
C THR A 60 4.71 -7.96 -10.80
N CYS A 61 5.40 -8.03 -9.66
CA CYS A 61 6.16 -9.21 -9.20
C CYS A 61 5.28 -10.41 -8.80
N MET A 62 3.99 -10.20 -8.52
CA MET A 62 3.09 -11.14 -7.84
C MET A 62 1.88 -11.56 -8.69
N GLY A 63 1.89 -11.23 -9.99
CA GLY A 63 0.84 -11.59 -10.96
C GLY A 63 -0.12 -10.44 -11.31
N ASN A 64 -1.11 -10.76 -12.15
CA ASN A 64 -2.09 -9.77 -12.63
C ASN A 64 -3.12 -9.46 -11.52
N LEU A 65 -2.87 -8.39 -10.75
CA LEU A 65 -3.84 -7.86 -9.80
C LEU A 65 -4.92 -7.08 -10.57
N GLY A 66 -6.19 -7.46 -10.39
CA GLY A 66 -7.32 -6.73 -10.93
C GLY A 66 -7.51 -5.37 -10.25
N ARG A 67 -8.76 -4.87 -10.23
CA ARG A 67 -9.11 -3.61 -9.55
C ARG A 67 -9.27 -3.87 -8.05
N PRO A 68 -8.37 -3.34 -7.19
CA PRO A 68 -8.47 -3.54 -5.75
C PRO A 68 -9.63 -2.72 -5.19
N VAL A 69 -10.51 -3.34 -4.39
CA VAL A 69 -11.66 -2.68 -3.72
C VAL A 69 -11.59 -2.76 -2.22
N SER A 70 -10.85 -3.72 -1.68
CA SER A 70 -10.64 -3.87 -0.24
C SER A 70 -9.24 -4.39 0.04
N VAL A 71 -8.68 -4.01 1.18
CA VAL A 71 -7.34 -4.42 1.60
C VAL A 71 -7.29 -4.70 3.09
N GLY A 72 -6.47 -5.67 3.49
CA GLY A 72 -6.23 -5.99 4.89
C GLY A 72 -4.85 -6.60 5.12
N PHE A 73 -4.15 -6.13 6.16
CA PHE A 73 -2.97 -6.80 6.68
C PHE A 73 -3.37 -7.75 7.80
N SER A 74 -2.69 -8.89 7.88
CA SER A 74 -2.76 -9.74 9.09
C SER A 74 -2.28 -8.96 10.32
N PRO A 75 -2.75 -9.27 11.54
CA PRO A 75 -2.34 -8.56 12.76
C PRO A 75 -0.82 -8.59 13.01
N ARG A 76 -0.14 -9.66 12.58
CA ARG A 76 1.32 -9.80 12.68
C ARG A 76 2.07 -9.24 11.48
N GLY A 77 1.37 -8.76 10.45
CA GLY A 77 1.96 -8.17 9.25
C GLY A 77 2.51 -9.14 8.22
N GLY A 78 2.50 -10.45 8.48
CA GLY A 78 3.08 -11.46 7.57
C GLY A 78 2.25 -11.75 6.31
N TYR A 79 1.01 -11.25 6.24
CA TYR A 79 0.12 -11.41 5.10
C TYR A 79 -0.61 -10.13 4.72
N LEU A 80 -0.85 -9.97 3.43
CA LEU A 80 -1.66 -8.92 2.82
C LEU A 80 -2.75 -9.57 1.96
N ALA A 81 -4.00 -9.26 2.24
CA ALA A 81 -5.15 -9.65 1.44
C ALA A 81 -5.69 -8.46 0.65
N VAL A 82 -6.00 -8.67 -0.63
CA VAL A 82 -6.57 -7.65 -1.52
C VAL A 82 -7.80 -8.24 -2.22
N GLY A 83 -8.97 -7.70 -1.90
CA GLY A 83 -10.22 -8.04 -2.59
C GLY A 83 -10.33 -7.28 -3.91
N GLN A 84 -10.82 -7.95 -4.95
CA GLN A 84 -10.94 -7.40 -6.31
C GLN A 84 -12.40 -7.29 -6.73
N THR A 85 -12.71 -6.37 -7.65
CA THR A 85 -14.06 -6.22 -8.24
C THR A 85 -14.57 -7.49 -8.92
N THR A 86 -13.67 -8.41 -9.30
CA THR A 86 -14.00 -9.69 -9.95
C THR A 86 -14.50 -10.77 -8.98
N GLY A 87 -14.63 -10.45 -7.68
CA GLY A 87 -14.98 -11.41 -6.63
C GLY A 87 -13.81 -12.30 -6.18
N ARG A 88 -12.59 -12.03 -6.68
CA ARG A 88 -11.37 -12.74 -6.27
C ARG A 88 -10.66 -11.99 -5.17
N ALA A 89 -10.13 -12.73 -4.18
CA ALA A 89 -9.21 -12.20 -3.18
C ALA A 89 -7.80 -12.71 -3.47
N ALA A 90 -6.85 -11.79 -3.66
CA ALA A 90 -5.44 -12.12 -3.73
C ALA A 90 -4.85 -12.11 -2.32
N LEU A 91 -4.16 -13.18 -1.95
CA LEU A 91 -3.44 -13.28 -0.69
C LEU A 91 -1.94 -13.33 -0.96
N TYR A 92 -1.20 -12.44 -0.32
CA TYR A 92 0.23 -12.32 -0.46
C TYR A 92 0.89 -12.60 0.88
N ARG A 93 1.93 -13.44 0.88
CA ARG A 93 2.89 -13.45 1.97
C ARG A 93 3.69 -12.16 1.88
N PHE A 94 3.77 -11.42 2.99
CA PHE A 94 4.39 -10.11 3.06
C PHE A 94 5.62 -10.20 3.95
N ASP A 95 6.79 -10.43 3.36
CA ASP A 95 8.08 -10.41 4.07
C ASP A 95 8.94 -9.26 3.57
N TRP A 96 8.70 -8.08 4.12
CA TRP A 96 9.46 -6.89 3.75
C TRP A 96 10.88 -6.87 4.34
N ARG A 97 11.19 -7.74 5.32
CA ARG A 97 12.47 -7.73 6.05
C ARG A 97 13.53 -8.63 5.42
N GLY A 98 13.13 -9.73 4.79
CA GLY A 98 14.05 -10.79 4.38
C GLY A 98 14.19 -11.03 2.88
N SER A 99 13.24 -10.59 2.04
CA SER A 99 13.25 -10.98 0.63
C SER A 99 12.99 -9.82 -0.30
N LYS A 100 13.57 -9.94 -1.50
CA LYS A 100 13.12 -9.27 -2.72
C LYS A 100 11.66 -9.69 -3.00
N TYR A 101 10.71 -9.10 -2.27
CA TYR A 101 9.25 -9.27 -2.41
C TYR A 101 8.69 -10.62 -1.97
#